data_AF-E0VFB2-F1
#
_entry.id   AF-E0VFB2-F1
#
_cell.length_a   1.000
_cell.length_b   1.000
_cell.length_c   1.000
_cell.angle_alpha   90.00
_cell.angle_beta   90.00
_cell.angle_gamma   90.00
#
_symmetry.space_group_name_H-M   'P 1'
#
loop_
_entity.id
_entity.type
_entity.pdbx_description
1 polymer ?
#
loop_
_entity_poly.entity_id
_entity_poly.type
_entity_poly.pdbx_seq_one_letter_code
_entity_poly.pdbx_strand_id
1 'polypeptide(L)'
;MAGGDPYQLLIGVFQLKEEDRLAATVELINNETVVVPRGVLLKESDGFVVMNGAYEGLSPEESDDLKSYVHYRKPVQNWNTNLLTRKDYNYALDFLDTIDLDIPKGCWSVQEQRGGKLYTLKNLYWPGFMAYHVPNTKNWGFLYAGNGRKDIDKKKKEKIKY
;
A
#
# COMPACT_ATOMS: atom_id res chain seq x y z
N MET A 1 -51.39 7.98 27.03
CA MET A 1 -50.23 8.90 26.94
C MET A 1 -49.20 8.42 27.96
N ALA A 2 -47.93 8.16 27.70
CA ALA A 2 -47.13 8.18 26.49
C ALA A 2 -46.08 7.06 26.64
N GLY A 3 -46.02 6.12 25.70
CA GLY A 3 -44.94 5.15 25.61
C GLY A 3 -43.83 5.75 24.77
N GLY A 4 -42.81 6.31 25.42
CA GLY A 4 -41.59 6.73 24.74
C GLY A 4 -40.72 5.50 24.49
N ASP A 5 -40.30 5.29 23.25
CA ASP A 5 -39.37 4.23 22.88
C ASP A 5 -38.03 4.43 23.63
N PRO A 6 -37.61 3.49 24.50
CA PRO A 6 -36.37 3.62 25.27
C PRO A 6 -35.11 3.62 24.40
N TYR A 7 -35.21 3.26 23.10
CA TYR A 7 -34.08 3.29 22.17
C TYR A 7 -33.82 4.67 21.54
N GLN A 8 -34.69 5.66 21.77
CA GLN A 8 -34.52 7.00 21.22
C GLN A 8 -33.30 7.76 21.80
N LEU A 9 -32.78 7.32 22.95
CA LEU A 9 -31.63 7.94 23.65
C LEU A 9 -30.26 7.37 23.24
N LEU A 10 -30.20 6.33 22.40
CA LEU A 10 -28.94 5.66 22.04
C LEU A 10 -28.34 6.12 20.69
N ILE A 11 -29.08 6.93 19.93
CA ILE A 11 -28.58 7.54 18.71
C ILE A 11 -28.10 8.96 19.01
N GLY A 12 -27.00 9.05 19.77
CA GLY A 12 -26.20 10.26 19.76
C GLY A 12 -25.79 10.53 18.31
N VAL A 13 -26.30 11.60 17.71
CA VAL A 13 -25.90 12.03 16.37
C VAL A 13 -24.45 12.48 16.50
N PHE A 14 -23.52 11.57 16.21
CA PHE A 14 -22.11 11.90 16.14
C PHE A 14 -21.91 12.85 14.95
N GLN A 15 -21.73 14.14 15.25
CA GLN A 15 -21.37 15.12 14.23
C GLN A 15 -19.90 14.90 13.85
N LEU A 16 -19.68 14.16 12.77
CA LEU A 16 -18.37 14.04 12.15
C LEU A 16 -18.03 15.35 11.45
N LYS A 17 -16.93 16.00 11.85
CA LYS A 17 -16.43 17.17 11.13
C LYS A 17 -15.77 16.75 9.83
N GLU A 18 -15.82 17.64 8.85
CA GLU A 18 -15.19 17.39 7.55
C GLU A 18 -13.67 17.21 7.65
N GLU A 19 -13.01 17.91 8.59
CA GLU A 19 -11.58 17.77 8.86
C GLU A 19 -11.21 16.36 9.33
N ASP A 20 -12.02 15.77 10.22
CA ASP A 20 -11.82 14.40 10.72
C ASP A 20 -12.05 13.38 9.60
N ARG A 21 -13.11 13.58 8.79
CA ARG A 21 -13.40 12.73 7.63
C ARG A 21 -12.25 12.77 6.62
N LEU A 22 -11.68 13.94 6.37
CA LEU A 22 -10.57 14.13 5.44
C LEU A 22 -9.29 13.48 5.98
N ALA A 23 -8.94 13.71 7.24
CA ALA A 23 -7.77 13.11 7.88
C ALA A 23 -7.83 11.58 7.82
N ALA A 24 -8.98 10.99 8.17
CA ALA A 24 -9.20 9.55 8.05
C ALA A 24 -9.07 9.05 6.60
N THR A 25 -9.54 9.83 5.62
CA THR A 25 -9.41 9.48 4.21
C THR A 25 -7.94 9.46 3.76
N VAL A 26 -7.16 10.47 4.17
CA VAL A 26 -5.72 10.55 3.87
C VAL A 26 -4.97 9.40 4.53
N GLU A 27 -5.27 9.08 5.78
CA GLU A 27 -4.67 7.95 6.50
C GLU A 27 -4.98 6.62 5.79
N LEU A 28 -6.23 6.42 5.37
CA LEU A 28 -6.64 5.22 4.63
C LEU A 28 -5.91 5.09 3.30
N ILE A 29 -5.76 6.18 2.54
CA ILE A 29 -4.99 6.17 1.29
C ILE A 29 -3.54 5.80 1.61
N ASN A 30 -2.92 6.49 2.56
CA ASN A 30 -1.52 6.25 2.92
C ASN A 30 -1.27 4.80 3.32
N ASN A 31 -2.14 4.27 4.18
CA ASN A 31 -2.04 2.90 4.67
C ASN A 31 -2.31 1.85 3.59
N GLU A 32 -3.13 2.14 2.58
CA GLU A 32 -3.46 1.16 1.52
C GLU A 32 -2.64 1.29 0.24
N THR A 33 -1.93 2.40 0.03
CA THR A 33 -1.26 2.65 -1.25
C THR A 33 0.19 3.09 -1.13
N VAL A 34 0.66 3.65 -0.01
CA VAL A 34 2.05 4.13 0.03
C VAL A 34 2.99 2.93 0.03
N VAL A 35 3.85 2.88 -0.98
CA VAL A 35 4.76 1.78 -1.24
C VAL A 35 6.16 2.30 -1.48
N VAL A 36 7.14 1.48 -1.14
CA VAL A 36 8.55 1.73 -1.39
C VAL A 36 9.17 0.53 -2.11
N PRO A 37 10.22 0.75 -2.91
CA PRO A 37 11.04 -0.36 -3.40
C PRO A 37 11.63 -1.18 -2.25
N ARG A 38 11.77 -2.49 -2.48
CA ARG A 38 12.41 -3.42 -1.54
C ARG A 38 13.81 -2.94 -1.20
N GLY A 39 14.17 -3.07 0.07
CA GLY A 39 15.50 -2.76 0.56
C GLY A 39 15.74 -1.28 0.83
N VAL A 40 14.77 -0.39 0.57
CA VAL A 40 14.79 1.00 1.05
C VAL A 40 14.78 1.06 2.58
N LEU A 41 14.04 0.15 3.21
CA LEU A 41 13.99 0.01 4.66
C LEU A 41 14.74 -1.24 5.11
N LEU A 42 15.39 -1.13 6.26
CA LEU A 42 16.10 -2.21 6.93
C LEU A 42 15.53 -2.38 8.34
N LYS A 43 15.25 -3.62 8.72
CA LYS A 43 14.94 -3.98 10.10
C LYS A 43 16.21 -4.43 10.82
N GLU A 44 16.60 -3.67 11.83
CA GLU A 44 17.75 -3.94 12.67
C GLU A 44 17.47 -5.08 13.66
N SER A 45 18.52 -5.64 14.26
CA SER A 45 18.41 -6.79 15.17
C SER A 45 17.67 -6.47 16.47
N ASP A 46 17.68 -5.21 16.90
CA ASP A 46 16.90 -4.70 18.03
C ASP A 46 15.43 -4.43 17.68
N GLY A 47 15.05 -4.60 16.40
CA GLY A 47 13.70 -4.46 15.90
C GLY A 47 13.34 -3.07 15.39
N PHE A 48 14.24 -2.08 15.46
CA PHE A 48 14.01 -0.78 14.84
C PHE A 48 14.02 -0.88 13.31
N VAL A 49 13.28 0.02 12.68
CA VAL A 49 13.20 0.12 11.21
C VAL A 49 13.84 1.44 10.80
N VAL A 50 14.88 1.34 9.98
CA VAL A 50 15.69 2.48 9.54
C VAL A 50 15.75 2.53 8.02
N MET A 51 16.09 3.70 7.48
CA MET A 51 16.43 3.84 6.06
C MET A 51 17.74 3.11 5.77
N ASN A 52 17.74 2.24 4.77
CA ASN A 52 18.91 1.48 4.38
C ASN A 52 19.88 2.36 3.56
N GLY A 53 20.99 2.78 4.17
CA GLY A 53 22.03 3.54 3.49
C GLY A 53 22.70 2.80 2.32
N ALA A 54 22.68 1.47 2.34
CA ALA A 54 23.25 0.61 1.29
C ALA A 54 22.28 0.33 0.13
N TYR A 55 21.06 0.87 0.16
CA TYR A 55 20.13 0.76 -0.97
C TYR A 55 20.67 1.52 -2.17
N GLU A 56 20.76 0.85 -3.32
CA GLU A 56 21.25 1.42 -4.59
C GLU A 56 20.23 1.36 -5.72
N GLY A 57 18.96 1.05 -5.42
CA GLY A 57 17.92 0.90 -6.43
C GLY A 57 17.55 -0.56 -6.71
N LEU A 58 16.36 -0.77 -7.27
CA LEU A 58 16.00 -2.05 -7.87
C LEU A 58 16.70 -2.21 -9.22
N SER A 59 17.06 -3.44 -9.55
CA SER A 59 17.43 -3.81 -10.92
C SER A 59 16.23 -3.70 -11.87
N PRO A 60 16.42 -3.55 -13.19
CA PRO A 60 15.33 -3.59 -14.16
C PRO A 60 14.48 -4.86 -14.04
N GLU A 61 15.10 -6.01 -13.80
CA GLU A 61 14.41 -7.29 -13.65
C GLU A 61 13.51 -7.32 -12.40
N GLU A 62 14.00 -6.78 -11.28
CA GLU A 62 13.19 -6.63 -10.06
C GLU A 62 12.09 -5.58 -10.22
N SER A 63 12.28 -4.61 -11.11
CA SER A 63 11.34 -3.50 -11.30
C SER A 63 10.00 -3.94 -11.88
N ASP A 64 9.97 -5.04 -12.63
CA ASP A 64 8.73 -5.62 -13.15
C ASP A 64 8.03 -6.54 -12.14
N ASP A 65 8.72 -6.99 -11.09
CA ASP A 65 8.14 -7.88 -10.09
C ASP A 65 7.38 -7.11 -9.01
N LEU A 66 6.09 -7.40 -8.86
CA LEU A 66 5.24 -6.85 -7.81
C LEU A 66 5.78 -7.14 -6.39
N LYS A 67 6.54 -8.22 -6.20
CA LYS A 67 7.16 -8.55 -4.90
C LYS A 67 8.31 -7.62 -4.52
N SER A 68 8.83 -6.85 -5.47
CA SER A 68 9.88 -5.85 -5.23
C SER A 68 9.33 -4.54 -4.64
N TYR A 69 8.03 -4.45 -4.42
CA TYR A 69 7.37 -3.28 -3.86
C TYR A 69 6.63 -3.65 -2.60
N VAL A 70 6.89 -2.91 -1.53
CA VAL A 70 6.36 -3.18 -0.19
C VAL A 70 5.65 -1.97 0.38
N HIS A 71 4.63 -2.22 1.19
CA HIS A 71 3.86 -1.18 1.85
C HIS A 71 4.68 -0.43 2.91
N TYR A 72 4.64 0.89 2.89
CA TYR A 72 5.30 1.76 3.87
C TYR A 72 4.42 1.97 5.11
N ARG A 73 4.20 0.89 5.85
CA ARG A 73 3.43 0.87 7.09
C ARG A 73 3.80 -0.36 7.90
N LYS A 74 3.23 -0.50 9.08
CA LYS A 74 3.33 -1.76 9.81
C LYS A 74 2.71 -2.89 8.97
N PRO A 75 3.38 -4.07 8.88
CA PRO A 75 2.82 -5.21 8.18
C PRO A 75 1.54 -5.66 8.88
N VAL A 76 0.52 -5.95 8.09
CA VAL A 76 -0.80 -6.41 8.52
C VAL A 76 -0.94 -7.90 8.23
N GLN A 77 -0.19 -8.43 7.26
CA GLN A 77 -0.16 -9.86 6.98
C GLN A 77 0.65 -10.61 8.04
N ASN A 78 0.37 -11.90 8.18
CA ASN A 78 1.14 -12.77 9.06
C ASN A 78 2.59 -12.86 8.55
N TRP A 79 3.54 -12.88 9.49
CA TRP A 79 4.98 -12.95 9.20
C TRP A 79 5.36 -14.13 8.27
N ASN A 80 4.68 -15.28 8.42
CA ASN A 80 4.85 -16.45 7.57
C ASN A 80 4.44 -16.23 6.12
N THR A 81 3.52 -15.31 5.85
CA THR A 81 3.07 -14.99 4.49
C THR A 81 4.21 -14.33 3.72
N ASN A 82 4.93 -13.40 4.36
CA ASN A 82 6.07 -12.69 3.75
C ASN A 82 7.28 -13.61 3.54
N LEU A 83 7.50 -14.58 4.44
CA LEU A 83 8.60 -15.56 4.38
C LEU A 83 8.60 -16.45 3.12
N LEU A 84 7.42 -16.73 2.56
CA LEU A 84 7.26 -17.64 1.43
C LEU A 84 7.20 -16.93 0.07
N THR A 85 7.35 -15.61 0.05
CA THR A 85 7.15 -14.81 -1.18
C THR A 85 8.28 -14.97 -2.19
N ARG A 86 9.53 -15.15 -1.74
CA ARG A 86 10.73 -15.17 -2.60
C ARG A 86 11.75 -16.22 -2.18
N LYS A 87 12.57 -16.67 -3.14
CA LYS A 87 13.60 -17.70 -2.91
C LYS A 87 14.84 -17.18 -2.17
N ASP A 88 15.17 -15.91 -2.35
CA ASP A 88 16.31 -15.19 -1.78
C ASP A 88 15.88 -14.29 -0.61
N TYR A 89 14.96 -14.80 0.21
CA TYR A 89 14.38 -14.09 1.35
C TYR A 89 15.46 -13.62 2.35
N ASN A 90 15.34 -12.37 2.79
CA ASN A 90 16.16 -11.80 3.84
C ASN A 90 15.27 -11.09 4.87
N TYR A 91 15.21 -11.60 6.10
CA TYR A 91 14.35 -11.06 7.16
C TYR A 91 14.55 -9.55 7.43
N ALA A 92 15.78 -9.05 7.30
CA ALA A 92 16.06 -7.64 7.53
C ALA A 92 15.48 -6.74 6.42
N LEU A 93 15.31 -7.27 5.20
CA LEU A 93 14.81 -6.53 4.04
C LEU A 93 13.33 -6.84 3.72
N ASP A 94 12.88 -8.05 4.04
CA ASP A 94 11.61 -8.66 3.62
C ASP A 94 10.65 -8.83 4.82
N PHE A 95 10.56 -7.80 5.66
CA PHE A 95 9.68 -7.78 6.83
C PHE A 95 8.32 -7.09 6.58
N LEU A 96 8.18 -6.40 5.45
CA LEU A 96 6.98 -5.64 5.07
C LEU A 96 6.10 -6.42 4.11
N ASP A 97 4.83 -6.04 4.03
CA ASP A 97 3.85 -6.66 3.13
C ASP A 97 4.13 -6.26 1.67
N THR A 98 4.21 -7.25 0.78
CA THR A 98 4.37 -7.06 -0.66
C THR A 98 3.02 -6.78 -1.34
N ILE A 99 3.04 -6.00 -2.42
CA ILE A 99 1.80 -5.57 -3.11
C ILE A 99 1.17 -6.65 -4.02
N ASP A 100 1.90 -7.73 -4.34
CA ASP A 100 1.37 -8.87 -5.11
C ASP A 100 0.24 -9.60 -4.37
N LEU A 101 0.22 -9.45 -3.05
CA LEU A 101 -0.77 -10.04 -2.17
C LEU A 101 -1.99 -9.14 -1.92
N ASP A 102 -2.00 -7.92 -2.45
CA ASP A 102 -3.10 -6.98 -2.23
C ASP A 102 -4.43 -7.44 -2.85
N ILE A 103 -5.50 -6.97 -2.22
CA ILE A 103 -6.88 -7.28 -2.59
C ILE A 103 -7.60 -5.96 -2.93
N PRO A 104 -8.28 -5.87 -4.08
CA PRO A 104 -8.53 -6.95 -5.05
C PRO A 104 -7.28 -7.31 -5.87
N LYS A 105 -7.18 -8.58 -6.32
CA LYS A 105 -6.08 -9.00 -7.18
C LYS A 105 -6.02 -8.18 -8.45
N GLY A 106 -4.81 -7.80 -8.87
CA GLY A 106 -4.60 -6.90 -10.00
C GLY A 106 -4.96 -5.43 -9.70
N CYS A 107 -5.01 -5.02 -8.43
CA CYS A 107 -5.17 -3.61 -8.06
C CYS A 107 -3.91 -2.76 -8.25
N TRP A 108 -2.85 -3.32 -8.81
CA TRP A 108 -1.61 -2.63 -9.12
C TRP A 108 -1.28 -2.79 -10.60
N SER A 109 -0.80 -1.70 -11.20
CA SER A 109 -0.23 -1.71 -12.55
C SER A 109 1.17 -1.11 -12.48
N VAL A 110 2.17 -1.91 -12.82
CA VAL A 110 3.55 -1.48 -13.05
C VAL A 110 3.70 -1.15 -14.53
N GLN A 111 4.34 -0.04 -14.85
CA GLN A 111 4.58 0.41 -16.21
C GLN A 111 6.02 0.90 -16.34
N GLU A 112 6.79 0.22 -17.17
CA GLU A 112 8.07 0.69 -17.66
C GLU A 112 7.88 1.91 -18.56
N GLN A 113 8.71 2.92 -18.38
CA GLN A 113 8.73 4.13 -19.18
C GLN A 113 10.16 4.46 -19.62
N ARG A 114 10.26 5.16 -20.76
CA ARG A 114 11.52 5.72 -21.27
C ARG A 114 12.62 4.66 -21.52
N GLY A 115 12.24 3.44 -21.91
CA GLY A 115 13.16 2.34 -22.17
C GLY A 115 13.92 1.90 -20.91
N GLY A 116 13.19 1.56 -19.86
CA GLY A 116 13.73 1.02 -18.62
C GLY A 116 14.31 2.07 -17.66
N LYS A 117 14.18 3.36 -17.96
CA LYS A 117 14.78 4.44 -17.13
C LYS A 117 13.87 4.94 -16.02
N LEU A 118 12.59 4.57 -16.05
CA LEU A 118 11.60 4.99 -15.07
C LEU A 118 10.52 3.93 -14.99
N TYR A 119 10.19 3.51 -13.77
CA TYR A 119 9.05 2.64 -13.52
C TYR A 119 8.00 3.40 -12.74
N THR A 120 6.75 3.23 -13.14
CA THR A 120 5.60 3.84 -12.45
C THR A 120 4.64 2.76 -11.98
N LEU A 121 4.13 2.94 -10.77
CA LEU A 121 3.16 2.06 -10.16
C LEU A 121 1.87 2.85 -9.96
N LYS A 122 0.76 2.33 -10.47
CA LYS A 122 -0.56 2.92 -10.29
C LYS A 122 -1.39 2.01 -9.41
N ASN A 123 -1.99 2.59 -8.37
CA ASN A 123 -3.02 1.87 -7.63
C ASN A 123 -4.35 2.01 -8.37
N LEU A 124 -4.86 0.87 -8.80
CA LEU A 124 -6.08 0.75 -9.58
C LEU A 124 -7.32 0.78 -8.67
N TYR A 125 -7.19 0.45 -7.38
CA TYR A 125 -8.28 0.49 -6.41
C TYR A 125 -8.46 1.88 -5.76
N TRP A 126 -7.39 2.67 -5.69
CA TRP A 126 -7.38 4.08 -5.32
C TRP A 126 -6.93 4.93 -6.51
N PRO A 127 -7.85 5.23 -7.46
CA PRO A 127 -7.53 6.09 -8.58
C PRO A 127 -6.96 7.44 -8.11
N GLY A 128 -5.85 7.84 -8.72
CA GLY A 128 -5.11 9.05 -8.35
C GLY A 128 -3.79 8.77 -7.63
N PHE A 129 -3.58 7.56 -7.11
CA PHE A 129 -2.27 7.19 -6.57
C PHE A 129 -1.30 6.78 -7.67
N MET A 130 -0.08 7.31 -7.60
CA MET A 130 1.06 6.89 -8.40
C MET A 130 2.34 6.88 -7.56
N ALA A 131 3.11 5.80 -7.63
CA ALA A 131 4.51 5.77 -7.19
C ALA A 131 5.44 5.67 -8.40
N TYR A 132 6.69 6.07 -8.22
CA TYR A 132 7.73 5.94 -9.23
C TYR A 132 9.07 5.57 -8.60
N HIS A 133 9.96 5.00 -9.41
CA HIS A 133 11.38 4.91 -9.09
C HIS A 133 12.23 4.88 -10.37
N VAL A 134 13.51 5.20 -10.22
CA VAL A 134 14.52 5.09 -11.28
C VAL A 134 15.41 3.88 -10.93
N PRO A 135 15.47 2.84 -11.78
CA PRO A 135 16.27 1.65 -11.52
C PRO A 135 17.74 1.96 -11.28
N ASN A 136 18.38 1.15 -10.44
CA ASN A 136 19.78 1.31 -10.03
C ASN A 136 20.10 2.72 -9.48
N THR A 137 19.12 3.38 -8.86
CA THR A 137 19.33 4.62 -8.10
C THR A 137 18.48 4.65 -6.82
N LYS A 138 18.80 5.58 -5.94
CA LYS A 138 18.01 5.85 -4.72
C LYS A 138 16.76 6.71 -4.97
N ASN A 139 16.49 7.07 -6.22
CA ASN A 139 15.40 7.99 -6.55
C ASN A 139 14.07 7.23 -6.67
N TRP A 140 13.17 7.49 -5.73
CA TRP A 140 11.82 6.98 -5.73
C TRP A 140 10.89 7.99 -5.04
N GLY A 141 9.59 7.85 -5.25
CA GLY A 141 8.60 8.71 -4.61
C GLY A 141 7.19 8.33 -4.99
N PHE A 142 6.22 9.06 -4.45
CA PHE A 142 4.81 8.85 -4.77
C PHE A 142 4.03 10.16 -4.68
N LEU A 143 2.84 10.15 -5.29
CA LEU A 143 1.87 11.22 -5.24
C LEU A 143 0.47 10.61 -5.24
N TYR A 144 -0.43 11.22 -4.46
CA TYR A 144 -1.85 11.02 -4.62
C TYR A 144 -2.50 12.31 -5.15
N ALA A 145 -3.16 12.21 -6.29
CA ALA A 145 -3.97 13.28 -6.88
C ALA A 145 -5.30 12.69 -7.37
N GLY A 146 -6.32 12.77 -6.52
CA GLY A 146 -7.62 12.16 -6.79
C GLY A 146 -8.72 12.70 -5.87
N ASN A 147 -9.92 12.12 -5.99
CA ASN A 147 -11.11 12.57 -5.26
C ASN A 147 -11.34 11.85 -3.92
N GLY A 148 -10.37 11.06 -3.45
CA GLY A 148 -10.46 10.30 -2.20
C GLY A 148 -11.46 9.13 -2.23
N ARG A 149 -11.81 8.62 -3.42
CA ARG A 149 -12.77 7.49 -3.56
C ARG A 149 -12.09 6.23 -4.10
N LYS A 150 -12.47 5.10 -3.51
CA LYS A 150 -12.08 3.76 -3.98
C LYS A 150 -12.90 3.35 -5.20
N ASP A 151 -12.27 2.60 -6.12
CA ASP A 151 -12.95 1.91 -7.20
C ASP A 151 -13.51 0.57 -6.70
N ILE A 152 -14.75 0.62 -6.17
CA ILE A 152 -15.42 -0.53 -5.53
C ILE A 152 -15.71 -1.66 -6.53
N ASP A 153 -15.84 -1.37 -7.83
CA ASP A 153 -16.13 -2.41 -8.82
C ASP A 153 -14.97 -3.39 -8.98
N LYS A 154 -13.73 -2.97 -8.69
CA LYS A 154 -12.59 -3.91 -8.63
C LYS A 154 -12.71 -4.92 -7.51
N LYS A 155 -13.34 -4.57 -6.38
CA LYS A 155 -13.64 -5.53 -5.30
C LYS A 155 -14.72 -6.54 -5.68
N LYS A 156 -15.72 -6.14 -6.46
CA LYS A 156 -16.83 -7.03 -6.86
C LYS A 156 -16.38 -8.11 -7.85
N LYS A 157 -15.53 -7.75 -8.81
CA LYS A 157 -15.02 -8.70 -9.83
C LYS A 157 -14.24 -9.87 -9.22
N GLU A 158 -13.63 -9.68 -8.06
CA GLU A 158 -12.94 -10.76 -7.34
C GLU A 158 -13.91 -11.77 -6.70
N LYS A 159 -15.06 -11.32 -6.19
CA LYS A 159 -16.04 -12.19 -5.51
C LYS A 159 -16.79 -13.13 -6.45
N ILE A 160 -16.76 -12.90 -7.77
CA ILE A 160 -17.53 -13.67 -8.77
C ILE A 160 -16.69 -14.83 -9.36
N LYS A 161 -15.44 -15.02 -8.92
CA LYS A 161 -14.56 -16.10 -9.42
C LYS A 161 -14.70 -17.45 -8.71
N TYR A 162 -15.84 -17.72 -8.07
CA TYR A 162 -16.15 -19.00 -7.43
C TYR A 162 -17.46 -19.57 -7.96
#